data_AF-A0A7V5BQA0-F1
#
_entry.id   AF-A0A7V5BQA0-F1
#
_cell.length_a   1.000
_cell.length_b   1.000
_cell.length_c   1.000
_cell.angle_alpha   90.00
_cell.angle_beta   90.00
_cell.angle_gamma   90.00
#
_symmetry.space_group_name_H-M   'P 1'
#
loop_
_entity.id
_entity.type
_entity.pdbx_description
1 polymer ?
#
loop_
_entity_poly.entity_id
_entity_poly.type
_entity_poly.pdbx_seq_one_letter_code
_entity_poly.pdbx_strand_id
1 'polypeptide(L)'
;MKTKRLFLLFLGLVLLIIQGSWHITYAQAGKELQGDFLTSPVNHVVLRPRFDMLAVGIPYEDIDGVEDTGIVQVFRSSPEPGRLILDGPYWDQGGGNELGDHFGRAIVSGDFNGDGYYDLAVGVPGDDYETNVVLPDHGIVIVLYGNRNLLTGHEFLSPPSVESYIRFGEALAVGDFNGDGYDDLAVGAPGKKLGDVDDAGWVYVFYGRANGLIGGGSWHQDSAGIRGMAETGDRFGSSLAAGDFNGDGYDDLAVGVPLEDVEDQEDAGAVNVLFGSSIGLQAGGNELLIQGYFGLPDSPKEGDQFGRALTAGDFNKDGYDDLAIGAPFKDVIKIIYNPPSPPASVLVRDLGAVFVVLGDASGLADNPSYAFTHLTFEEEVSSEEGDAFGRTLAAGDLNGDGYDDLAIGIPYKDIAGKQDAGAVVVLFGDAQGVQGTNPYQYLHQDAASFIESIVEPSDLFGFALTTGDFNGDGREDLAVGVPGEDYIPEGRSGTVQNAGVVQVFYDLGSGRLQSDQLFGQDLPQSVEGMAETGDQFGYSLATMRGPTLYLPMTLDRDWH
;
A
#
# COMPACT_ATOMS: atom_id res chain seq x y z
N MET A 1 -72.89 14.29 23.50
CA MET A 1 -72.92 13.52 24.78
C MET A 1 -72.43 12.10 24.50
N LYS A 2 -71.71 11.49 25.47
CA LYS A 2 -71.22 10.08 25.49
C LYS A 2 -70.08 9.69 24.52
N THR A 3 -68.87 10.05 24.96
CA THR A 3 -67.66 9.20 25.08
C THR A 3 -67.64 7.77 24.53
N LYS A 4 -66.49 7.41 23.92
CA LYS A 4 -65.56 6.37 24.42
C LYS A 4 -64.11 6.65 23.93
N ARG A 5 -63.10 6.25 24.74
CA ARG A 5 -61.64 6.35 24.50
C ARG A 5 -61.02 4.94 24.49
N LEU A 6 -59.92 4.74 23.74
CA LEU A 6 -58.63 4.10 24.13
C LEU A 6 -57.72 4.06 22.87
N PHE A 7 -56.50 4.64 22.89
CA PHE A 7 -55.16 3.99 23.02
C PHE A 7 -54.74 3.10 21.82
N LEU A 8 -53.51 3.10 21.30
CA LEU A 8 -52.32 3.99 21.41
C LEU A 8 -51.30 3.54 20.31
N LEU A 9 -50.51 4.41 19.64
CA LEU A 9 -49.06 4.64 19.86
C LEU A 9 -48.41 5.46 18.70
N PHE A 10 -47.09 5.66 18.79
CA PHE A 10 -46.05 6.27 17.92
C PHE A 10 -46.37 6.84 16.52
N LEU A 11 -45.82 8.04 16.29
CA LEU A 11 -45.71 8.75 15.02
C LEU A 11 -44.28 8.62 14.46
N GLY A 12 -44.13 8.23 13.19
CA GLY A 12 -42.86 8.37 12.46
C GLY A 12 -42.70 9.77 11.87
N LEU A 13 -41.47 10.25 11.76
CA LEU A 13 -41.15 11.54 11.12
C LEU A 13 -41.14 11.37 9.59
N VAL A 14 -41.92 12.19 8.88
CA VAL A 14 -41.87 12.31 7.42
C VAL A 14 -41.08 13.58 7.09
N LEU A 15 -39.98 13.44 6.35
CA LEU A 15 -39.19 14.57 5.88
C LEU A 15 -39.84 15.15 4.60
N LEU A 16 -40.14 16.44 4.59
CA LEU A 16 -40.66 17.16 3.43
C LEU A 16 -39.68 18.26 3.03
N ILE A 17 -39.00 18.10 1.89
CA ILE A 17 -38.08 19.10 1.35
C ILE A 17 -38.90 20.20 0.65
N ILE A 18 -38.68 21.46 1.06
CA ILE A 18 -39.16 22.64 0.34
C ILE A 18 -37.97 23.60 0.15
N GLN A 19 -37.92 24.22 -1.02
CA GLN A 19 -36.83 25.00 -1.59
C GLN A 19 -36.36 26.19 -0.70
N GLY A 20 -35.04 26.40 -0.63
CA GLY A 20 -34.43 27.60 -0.06
C GLY A 20 -32.90 27.58 -0.17
N SER A 21 -32.35 28.35 -1.12
CA SER A 21 -30.90 28.45 -1.36
C SER A 21 -30.17 29.18 -0.22
N TRP A 22 -28.92 28.79 0.05
CA TRP A 22 -27.97 29.57 0.83
C TRP A 22 -26.64 29.72 0.09
N HIS A 23 -26.07 30.92 0.14
CA HIS A 23 -24.67 31.18 -0.21
C HIS A 23 -23.85 31.24 1.08
N ILE A 24 -22.63 30.71 1.07
CA ILE A 24 -21.61 31.01 2.06
C ILE A 24 -20.63 31.98 1.40
N THR A 25 -20.38 33.12 2.06
CA THR A 25 -19.39 34.11 1.62
C THR A 25 -18.32 34.22 2.71
N TYR A 26 -17.08 33.83 2.40
CA TYR A 26 -15.95 34.08 3.29
C TYR A 26 -15.62 35.58 3.32
N ALA A 27 -15.32 36.11 4.51
CA ALA A 27 -14.87 37.49 4.70
C ALA A 27 -13.67 37.54 5.65
N GLN A 28 -12.58 38.11 5.17
CA GLN A 28 -11.33 38.30 5.92
C GLN A 28 -11.44 39.31 7.08
N ALA A 29 -10.59 39.08 8.08
CA ALA A 29 -9.94 40.07 8.94
C ALA A 29 -10.81 41.06 9.77
N GLY A 30 -10.85 40.78 11.07
CA GLY A 30 -10.52 41.78 12.11
C GLY A 30 -11.53 42.90 12.43
N LYS A 31 -12.46 42.60 13.34
CA LYS A 31 -12.98 43.57 14.34
C LYS A 31 -13.77 42.89 15.45
N GLU A 32 -13.48 43.24 16.70
CA GLU A 32 -14.34 42.88 17.83
C GLU A 32 -15.72 43.56 17.70
N LEU A 33 -16.78 42.80 17.97
CA LEU A 33 -18.11 43.34 18.26
C LEU A 33 -18.66 42.63 19.50
N GLN A 34 -18.69 43.35 20.63
CA GLN A 34 -19.43 42.94 21.81
C GLN A 34 -20.94 43.03 21.54
N GLY A 35 -21.68 41.97 21.90
CA GLY A 35 -23.14 41.97 21.85
C GLY A 35 -23.71 40.67 22.42
N ASP A 36 -24.24 40.73 23.64
CA ASP A 36 -24.88 39.58 24.29
C ASP A 36 -26.10 39.10 23.48
N PHE A 37 -26.10 37.81 23.10
CA PHE A 37 -27.30 37.13 22.63
C PHE A 37 -27.56 35.85 23.44
N LEU A 38 -28.85 35.62 23.69
CA LEU A 38 -29.37 34.62 24.61
C LEU A 38 -29.02 33.19 24.17
N THR A 39 -28.70 32.35 25.15
CA THR A 39 -28.23 30.98 24.96
C THR A 39 -29.31 30.06 24.40
N SER A 40 -29.14 29.68 23.13
CA SER A 40 -29.61 28.40 22.59
C SER A 40 -28.37 27.57 22.24
N PRO A 41 -28.23 26.32 22.71
CA PRO A 41 -27.16 25.45 22.24
C PRO A 41 -27.46 25.05 20.80
N VAL A 42 -26.94 25.83 19.85
CA VAL A 42 -26.71 25.32 18.50
C VAL A 42 -25.54 24.36 18.62
N ASN A 43 -25.81 23.07 18.44
CA ASN A 43 -24.77 22.06 18.37
C ASN A 43 -23.95 22.30 17.10
N HIS A 44 -22.88 23.09 17.24
CA HIS A 44 -21.84 23.16 16.22
C HIS A 44 -21.09 21.84 16.24
N VAL A 45 -21.49 20.93 15.35
CA VAL A 45 -20.63 19.84 14.91
C VAL A 45 -19.45 20.50 14.20
N VAL A 46 -18.34 20.65 14.91
CA VAL A 46 -17.06 20.97 14.26
C VAL A 46 -16.62 19.67 13.61
N LEU A 47 -17.03 19.48 12.35
CA LEU A 47 -16.31 18.59 11.45
C LEU A 47 -14.89 19.15 11.38
N ARG A 48 -13.94 18.45 12.01
CA ARG A 48 -12.55 18.59 11.60
C ARG A 48 -12.45 17.96 10.21
N PRO A 49 -11.61 18.49 9.30
CA PRO A 49 -11.26 17.73 8.11
C PRO A 49 -10.74 16.35 8.55
N ARG A 50 -11.01 15.33 7.74
CA ARG A 50 -10.24 14.10 7.85
C ARG A 50 -8.87 14.42 7.27
N PHE A 51 -7.85 13.76 7.78
CA PHE A 51 -6.54 13.71 7.18
C PHE A 51 -6.12 12.26 7.38
N ASP A 52 -5.72 11.61 6.30
CA ASP A 52 -5.07 10.32 6.41
C ASP A 52 -3.64 10.52 6.91
N MET A 53 -3.09 9.50 7.56
CA MET A 53 -1.76 9.55 8.15
C MET A 53 -0.82 8.65 7.36
N LEU A 54 0.43 9.08 7.21
CA LEU A 54 1.44 8.35 6.45
C LEU A 54 2.37 7.61 7.42
N ALA A 55 2.37 6.28 7.37
CA ALA A 55 3.38 5.44 7.99
C ALA A 55 4.53 5.19 7.00
N VAL A 56 5.77 5.36 7.46
CA VAL A 56 6.99 5.25 6.66
C VAL A 56 7.94 4.27 7.32
N GLY A 57 8.34 3.23 6.60
CA GLY A 57 9.34 2.25 7.02
C GLY A 57 10.76 2.70 6.70
N ILE A 58 11.66 2.38 7.63
CA ILE A 58 13.09 2.69 7.59
C ILE A 58 13.83 1.43 8.06
N PRO A 59 13.79 0.32 7.29
CA PRO A 59 14.23 -0.99 7.78
C PRO A 59 15.75 -1.11 7.99
N TYR A 60 16.54 -0.13 7.57
CA TYR A 60 17.99 -0.11 7.73
C TYR A 60 18.45 0.94 8.76
N GLU A 61 17.56 1.43 9.63
CA GLU A 61 17.94 2.29 10.76
C GLU A 61 18.63 1.47 11.86
N ASP A 62 19.81 1.93 12.28
CA ASP A 62 20.53 1.42 13.45
C ASP A 62 19.83 1.84 14.76
N ILE A 63 19.60 0.92 15.69
CA ILE A 63 19.03 1.22 17.02
C ILE A 63 19.97 0.75 18.13
N ASP A 64 20.29 1.63 19.08
CA ASP A 64 21.18 1.36 20.22
C ASP A 64 22.58 0.81 19.82
N GLY A 65 22.98 0.95 18.54
CA GLY A 65 24.21 0.42 17.96
C GLY A 65 24.12 -1.04 17.50
N VAL A 66 22.90 -1.53 17.24
CA VAL A 66 22.63 -2.72 16.43
C VAL A 66 22.34 -2.25 15.00
N GLU A 67 23.07 -2.79 14.02
CA GLU A 67 22.97 -2.41 12.60
C GLU A 67 21.70 -3.01 11.96
N ASP A 68 21.05 -2.29 11.04
CA ASP A 68 19.91 -2.77 10.22
C ASP A 68 18.68 -3.31 11.02
N THR A 69 18.41 -2.79 12.23
CA THR A 69 17.24 -3.21 13.03
C THR A 69 15.93 -2.65 12.46
N GLY A 70 15.91 -1.36 12.13
CA GLY A 70 14.80 -0.67 11.47
C GLY A 70 13.75 -0.03 12.38
N ILE A 71 13.14 1.07 11.90
CA ILE A 71 12.06 1.81 12.58
C ILE A 71 10.88 2.11 11.65
N VAL A 72 9.75 2.51 12.24
CA VAL A 72 8.60 3.07 11.50
C VAL A 72 8.25 4.44 12.05
N GLN A 73 8.07 5.42 11.16
CA GLN A 73 7.67 6.77 11.52
C GLN A 73 6.29 7.08 10.97
N VAL A 74 5.38 7.51 11.84
CA VAL A 74 4.00 7.86 11.47
C VAL A 74 3.81 9.36 11.52
N PHE A 75 3.45 9.95 10.39
CA PHE A 75 3.24 11.37 10.18
C PHE A 75 1.76 11.73 10.09
N ARG A 76 1.37 12.77 10.83
CA ARG A 76 0.15 13.53 10.55
C ARG A 76 0.49 14.63 9.55
N SER A 77 -0.09 14.59 8.37
CA SER A 77 0.04 15.63 7.36
C SER A 77 -0.90 16.80 7.67
N SER A 78 -0.33 17.94 8.08
CA SER A 78 -0.98 19.27 8.12
C SER A 78 -2.18 19.44 9.10
N PRO A 79 -2.56 20.67 9.51
CA PRO A 79 -1.80 21.92 9.51
C PRO A 79 -0.81 22.04 10.68
N GLU A 80 -0.74 21.06 11.58
CA GLU A 80 0.29 20.94 12.62
C GLU A 80 0.90 19.53 12.53
N PRO A 81 1.99 19.33 11.77
CA PRO A 81 2.54 17.99 11.57
C PRO A 81 3.04 17.40 12.89
N GLY A 82 2.53 16.22 13.21
CA GLY A 82 2.90 15.44 14.38
C GLY A 82 3.54 14.12 13.95
N ARG A 83 4.69 13.78 14.56
CA ARG A 83 5.45 12.55 14.33
C ARG A 83 5.27 11.63 15.54
N LEU A 84 4.99 10.35 15.30
CA LEU A 84 5.22 9.26 16.25
C LEU A 84 6.29 8.37 15.66
N ILE A 85 7.31 8.06 16.46
CA ILE A 85 8.32 7.06 16.10
C ILE A 85 7.93 5.75 16.80
N LEU A 86 8.04 4.67 16.06
CA LEU A 86 7.86 3.30 16.51
C LEU A 86 9.23 2.63 16.33
N ASP A 87 9.90 2.40 17.44
CA ASP A 87 11.21 1.78 17.48
C ASP A 87 11.06 0.25 17.37
N GLY A 88 12.09 -0.45 16.89
CA GLY A 88 12.14 -1.91 16.75
C GLY A 88 11.90 -2.69 18.07
N PRO A 89 11.80 -4.04 17.99
CA PRO A 89 11.32 -4.88 19.08
C PRO A 89 12.27 -4.98 20.29
N TYR A 90 12.16 -4.01 21.22
CA TYR A 90 12.59 -4.18 22.62
C TYR A 90 11.77 -5.26 23.40
N TRP A 91 10.89 -6.02 22.74
CA TRP A 91 9.73 -6.69 23.36
C TRP A 91 9.31 -8.02 22.71
N ASP A 92 10.18 -8.70 21.95
CA ASP A 92 9.89 -10.02 21.38
C ASP A 92 9.70 -11.12 22.48
N GLN A 93 9.63 -12.40 22.08
CA GLN A 93 9.46 -13.51 23.04
C GLN A 93 10.77 -14.11 23.61
N GLY A 94 11.93 -13.47 23.45
CA GLY A 94 13.15 -13.84 24.17
C GLY A 94 14.46 -13.14 23.81
N GLY A 95 14.55 -12.52 22.63
CA GLY A 95 15.69 -11.76 22.12
C GLY A 95 15.57 -10.25 22.39
N GLY A 96 15.82 -9.47 21.34
CA GLY A 96 15.71 -8.02 21.26
C GLY A 96 16.17 -7.54 19.89
N ASN A 97 16.48 -6.25 19.71
CA ASN A 97 17.02 -5.75 18.44
C ASN A 97 18.24 -6.56 17.98
N GLU A 98 18.15 -7.11 16.77
CA GLU A 98 19.14 -7.97 16.14
C GLU A 98 19.61 -7.39 14.79
N LEU A 99 20.69 -7.98 14.27
CA LEU A 99 21.33 -7.51 13.03
C LEU A 99 20.49 -7.93 11.83
N GLY A 100 19.85 -6.95 11.17
CA GLY A 100 19.06 -7.21 9.97
C GLY A 100 17.62 -7.69 10.24
N ASP A 101 17.01 -7.29 11.36
CA ASP A 101 15.58 -7.53 11.63
C ASP A 101 14.67 -6.94 10.54
N HIS A 102 15.08 -5.80 10.00
CA HIS A 102 14.33 -5.01 9.01
C HIS A 102 12.90 -4.65 9.49
N PHE A 103 12.72 -4.20 10.75
CA PHE A 103 11.43 -3.69 11.22
C PHE A 103 10.97 -2.52 10.34
N GLY A 104 9.78 -2.63 9.76
CA GLY A 104 9.29 -1.69 8.75
C GLY A 104 9.52 -2.14 7.30
N ARG A 105 9.98 -3.38 7.06
CA ARG A 105 10.15 -3.94 5.71
C ARG A 105 8.86 -3.95 4.89
N ALA A 106 7.73 -4.21 5.56
CA ALA A 106 6.38 -4.13 5.03
C ALA A 106 5.47 -3.49 6.09
N ILE A 107 4.50 -2.68 5.66
CA ILE A 107 3.57 -1.97 6.54
C ILE A 107 2.18 -1.98 5.88
N VAL A 108 1.14 -2.27 6.65
CA VAL A 108 -0.27 -2.11 6.24
C VAL A 108 -1.11 -1.60 7.41
N SER A 109 -2.32 -1.13 7.12
CA SER A 109 -3.22 -0.56 8.12
C SER A 109 -4.66 -1.03 7.90
N GLY A 110 -5.38 -1.31 8.99
CA GLY A 110 -6.77 -1.79 9.00
C GLY A 110 -7.38 -1.70 10.40
N ASP A 111 -8.70 -1.72 10.53
CA ASP A 111 -9.41 -1.80 11.82
C ASP A 111 -9.56 -3.27 12.27
N PHE A 112 -8.44 -3.93 12.56
CA PHE A 112 -8.40 -5.36 12.96
C PHE A 112 -9.20 -5.62 14.25
N ASN A 113 -9.35 -4.60 15.09
CA ASN A 113 -10.05 -4.68 16.38
C ASN A 113 -11.50 -4.14 16.35
N GLY A 114 -11.92 -3.46 15.29
CA GLY A 114 -13.28 -2.97 15.07
C GLY A 114 -13.72 -1.83 16.00
N ASP A 115 -12.80 -0.98 16.45
CA ASP A 115 -13.10 0.18 17.31
C ASP A 115 -13.24 1.53 16.56
N GLY A 116 -13.04 1.51 15.25
CA GLY A 116 -13.16 2.66 14.35
C GLY A 116 -11.90 3.52 14.24
N TYR A 117 -10.77 3.04 14.75
CA TYR A 117 -9.44 3.61 14.51
C TYR A 117 -8.60 2.57 13.75
N TYR A 118 -7.93 3.02 12.69
CA TYR A 118 -7.02 2.15 11.95
C TYR A 118 -5.82 1.74 12.83
N ASP A 119 -5.62 0.43 12.94
CA ASP A 119 -4.46 -0.23 13.51
C ASP A 119 -3.31 -0.24 12.49
N LEU A 120 -2.10 -0.58 12.92
CA LEU A 120 -0.92 -0.69 12.07
C LEU A 120 -0.27 -2.07 12.24
N ALA A 121 -0.09 -2.81 11.15
CA ALA A 121 0.68 -4.05 11.13
C ALA A 121 2.03 -3.81 10.44
N VAL A 122 3.12 -4.19 11.08
CA VAL A 122 4.50 -3.99 10.63
C VAL A 122 5.23 -5.32 10.57
N GLY A 123 5.78 -5.65 9.39
CA GLY A 123 6.59 -6.83 9.18
C GLY A 123 8.03 -6.64 9.63
N VAL A 124 8.59 -7.69 10.22
CA VAL A 124 9.97 -7.79 10.72
C VAL A 124 10.55 -9.14 10.26
N PRO A 125 10.80 -9.33 8.95
CA PRO A 125 11.09 -10.65 8.40
C PRO A 125 12.49 -11.19 8.72
N GLY A 126 13.38 -10.38 9.28
CA GLY A 126 14.71 -10.81 9.74
C GLY A 126 14.76 -11.33 11.17
N ASP A 127 13.75 -11.01 12.00
CA ASP A 127 13.68 -11.34 13.44
C ASP A 127 14.00 -12.83 13.72
N ASP A 128 15.00 -13.11 14.57
CA ASP A 128 15.32 -14.48 14.98
C ASP A 128 14.39 -14.91 16.12
N TYR A 129 13.80 -16.11 16.01
CA TYR A 129 13.01 -16.65 17.13
C TYR A 129 13.93 -17.20 18.23
N GLU A 130 14.37 -16.35 19.15
CA GLU A 130 15.28 -16.68 20.27
C GLU A 130 14.54 -17.29 21.49
N THR A 131 14.39 -18.62 21.53
CA THR A 131 13.93 -19.31 22.76
C THR A 131 14.91 -20.40 23.24
N ASN A 132 14.50 -21.68 23.25
CA ASN A 132 15.41 -22.80 23.56
C ASN A 132 16.13 -23.33 22.30
N VAL A 133 15.82 -22.72 21.15
CA VAL A 133 16.38 -22.90 19.82
C VAL A 133 16.45 -21.48 19.25
N VAL A 134 17.53 -21.14 18.57
CA VAL A 134 17.63 -19.92 17.75
C VAL A 134 17.21 -20.31 16.34
N LEU A 135 16.29 -19.57 15.76
CA LEU A 135 15.83 -19.78 14.39
C LEU A 135 16.07 -18.48 13.62
N PRO A 136 17.19 -18.37 12.88
CA PRO A 136 17.49 -17.14 12.16
C PRO A 136 16.47 -16.79 11.09
N ASP A 137 16.21 -15.51 10.85
CA ASP A 137 15.26 -15.02 9.83
C ASP A 137 13.88 -15.73 9.94
N HIS A 138 13.39 -15.91 11.17
CA HIS A 138 12.07 -16.52 11.40
C HIS A 138 10.97 -15.54 11.00
N GLY A 139 11.13 -14.29 11.42
CA GLY A 139 10.25 -13.20 11.12
C GLY A 139 9.00 -13.16 12.00
N ILE A 140 8.57 -11.94 12.31
CA ILE A 140 7.34 -11.64 13.05
C ILE A 140 6.56 -10.53 12.35
N VAL A 141 5.30 -10.37 12.77
CA VAL A 141 4.52 -9.15 12.51
C VAL A 141 4.10 -8.55 13.84
N ILE A 142 4.35 -7.24 13.99
CA ILE A 142 3.96 -6.46 15.15
C ILE A 142 2.71 -5.65 14.79
N VAL A 143 1.63 -5.86 15.53
CA VAL A 143 0.35 -5.16 15.32
C VAL A 143 0.11 -4.18 16.46
N LEU A 144 -0.10 -2.91 16.12
CA LEU A 144 -0.28 -1.79 17.04
C LEU A 144 -1.70 -1.25 16.90
N TYR A 145 -2.44 -1.15 18.01
CA TYR A 145 -3.87 -0.84 17.95
C TYR A 145 -4.14 0.68 17.94
N GLY A 146 -4.95 1.12 16.98
CA GLY A 146 -5.41 2.49 16.81
C GLY A 146 -6.17 3.01 18.03
N ASN A 147 -6.08 4.31 18.29
CA ASN A 147 -7.00 5.04 19.16
C ASN A 147 -6.86 6.57 19.00
N ARG A 148 -7.59 7.32 19.83
CA ARG A 148 -7.56 8.80 19.91
C ARG A 148 -6.19 9.43 20.15
N ASN A 149 -5.23 8.68 20.70
CA ASN A 149 -3.86 9.11 20.95
C ASN A 149 -2.86 8.54 19.91
N LEU A 150 -3.36 8.13 18.73
CA LEU A 150 -2.67 7.42 17.64
C LEU A 150 -2.62 5.90 17.82
N LEU A 151 -1.60 5.34 18.46
CA LEU A 151 -1.40 3.90 18.58
C LEU A 151 -1.20 3.48 20.05
N THR A 152 -1.56 2.24 20.40
CA THR A 152 -1.37 1.67 21.74
C THR A 152 -1.35 0.15 21.75
N GLY A 153 -0.79 -0.43 22.81
CA GLY A 153 -0.59 -1.87 22.93
C GLY A 153 0.32 -2.44 21.84
N HIS A 154 0.45 -3.76 21.82
CA HIS A 154 0.95 -4.52 20.68
C HIS A 154 0.42 -5.95 20.76
N GLU A 155 0.27 -6.61 19.61
CA GLU A 155 0.19 -8.07 19.47
C GLU A 155 1.35 -8.53 18.57
N PHE A 156 1.94 -9.67 18.91
CA PHE A 156 2.97 -10.33 18.11
C PHE A 156 2.37 -11.52 17.38
N LEU A 157 2.48 -11.51 16.06
CA LEU A 157 2.15 -12.65 15.22
C LEU A 157 3.43 -13.36 14.81
N SER A 158 3.43 -14.67 14.97
CA SER A 158 4.48 -15.58 14.50
C SER A 158 3.79 -16.85 13.98
N PRO A 159 4.27 -17.47 12.89
CA PRO A 159 3.68 -18.67 12.36
C PRO A 159 3.96 -19.86 13.31
N PRO A 160 3.07 -20.87 13.39
CA PRO A 160 3.19 -21.97 14.34
C PRO A 160 4.28 -23.01 13.99
N SER A 161 5.37 -22.59 13.33
CA SER A 161 6.45 -23.45 12.84
C SER A 161 7.77 -23.19 13.58
N VAL A 162 8.66 -24.18 13.61
CA VAL A 162 9.96 -24.12 14.28
C VAL A 162 11.03 -24.28 13.22
N GLU A 163 11.25 -23.19 12.47
CA GLU A 163 12.03 -23.17 11.23
C GLU A 163 12.68 -21.80 11.00
N SER A 164 13.90 -21.82 10.46
CA SER A 164 14.69 -20.64 10.09
C SER A 164 14.44 -20.22 8.65
N TYR A 165 14.78 -18.98 8.30
CA TYR A 165 14.77 -18.42 6.96
C TYR A 165 13.40 -18.37 6.30
N ILE A 166 12.31 -18.41 7.08
CA ILE A 166 10.95 -18.38 6.55
C ILE A 166 10.48 -16.96 6.20
N ARG A 167 11.10 -15.94 6.81
CA ARG A 167 10.88 -14.51 6.53
C ARG A 167 9.41 -14.11 6.64
N PHE A 168 8.74 -14.52 7.71
CA PHE A 168 7.35 -14.18 7.97
C PHE A 168 7.20 -12.66 8.18
N GLY A 169 6.27 -12.04 7.45
CA GLY A 169 6.11 -10.58 7.44
C GLY A 169 6.81 -9.85 6.28
N GLU A 170 7.44 -10.57 5.34
CA GLU A 170 8.06 -9.95 4.14
C GLU A 170 7.03 -9.24 3.23
N ALA A 171 5.79 -9.74 3.21
CA ALA A 171 4.65 -9.15 2.51
C ALA A 171 3.39 -9.20 3.39
N LEU A 172 2.55 -8.18 3.29
CA LEU A 172 1.32 -8.01 4.07
C LEU A 172 0.19 -7.50 3.14
N ALA A 173 -1.05 -7.91 3.41
CA ALA A 173 -2.26 -7.32 2.82
C ALA A 173 -3.43 -7.35 3.81
N VAL A 174 -4.40 -6.46 3.62
CA VAL A 174 -5.55 -6.26 4.51
C VAL A 174 -6.84 -6.32 3.69
N GLY A 175 -7.87 -6.97 4.22
CA GLY A 175 -9.22 -7.02 3.68
C GLY A 175 -10.17 -7.80 4.61
N ASP A 176 -11.48 -7.64 4.50
CA ASP A 176 -12.48 -8.44 5.24
C ASP A 176 -12.78 -9.74 4.47
N PHE A 177 -11.82 -10.67 4.50
CA PHE A 177 -11.91 -11.96 3.80
C PHE A 177 -13.09 -12.83 4.27
N ASN A 178 -13.60 -12.54 5.48
CA ASN A 178 -14.63 -13.33 6.17
C ASN A 178 -16.01 -12.65 6.26
N GLY A 179 -16.09 -11.35 5.96
CA GLY A 179 -17.28 -10.50 5.87
C GLY A 179 -17.97 -10.26 7.21
N ASP A 180 -17.21 -10.18 8.31
CA ASP A 180 -17.73 -9.92 9.65
C ASP A 180 -17.57 -8.48 10.14
N GLY A 181 -16.98 -7.61 9.31
CA GLY A 181 -16.82 -6.19 9.54
C GLY A 181 -15.63 -5.82 10.43
N TYR A 182 -14.67 -6.72 10.57
CA TYR A 182 -13.32 -6.44 11.07
C TYR A 182 -12.35 -6.66 9.91
N ASP A 183 -11.34 -5.81 9.79
CA ASP A 183 -10.31 -6.05 8.78
C ASP A 183 -9.51 -7.32 9.18
N ASP A 184 -9.20 -8.18 8.21
CA ASP A 184 -8.33 -9.34 8.39
C ASP A 184 -6.92 -9.04 7.86
N LEU A 185 -5.91 -9.81 8.29
CA LEU A 185 -4.51 -9.65 7.90
C LEU A 185 -3.97 -10.91 7.20
N ALA A 186 -3.53 -10.76 5.95
CA ALA A 186 -2.74 -11.75 5.23
C ALA A 186 -1.24 -11.46 5.38
N VAL A 187 -0.43 -12.50 5.60
CA VAL A 187 1.01 -12.42 5.86
C VAL A 187 1.77 -13.46 5.04
N GLY A 188 2.73 -12.99 4.24
CA GLY A 188 3.66 -13.84 3.48
C GLY A 188 4.81 -14.37 4.34
N ALA A 189 5.23 -15.60 4.05
CA ALA A 189 6.45 -16.24 4.54
C ALA A 189 7.17 -16.94 3.38
N PRO A 190 7.73 -16.18 2.42
CA PRO A 190 8.21 -16.70 1.14
C PRO A 190 9.37 -17.70 1.26
N GLY A 191 10.24 -17.59 2.27
CA GLY A 191 11.34 -18.56 2.45
C GLY A 191 10.90 -19.88 3.10
N LYS A 192 9.61 -20.04 3.41
CA LYS A 192 9.13 -21.24 4.10
C LYS A 192 9.09 -22.46 3.18
N LYS A 193 9.81 -23.53 3.55
CA LYS A 193 9.83 -24.77 2.77
C LYS A 193 8.56 -25.61 2.86
N LEU A 194 8.38 -26.51 1.91
CA LEU A 194 7.38 -27.58 1.92
C LEU A 194 8.06 -28.96 1.87
N GLY A 195 8.27 -29.58 3.03
CA GLY A 195 8.90 -30.90 3.11
C GLY A 195 10.39 -30.87 2.73
N ASP A 196 10.69 -31.32 1.51
CA ASP A 196 12.04 -31.29 0.90
C ASP A 196 12.15 -30.20 -0.21
N VAL A 197 11.11 -29.36 -0.38
CA VAL A 197 11.05 -28.25 -1.36
C VAL A 197 11.39 -26.95 -0.63
N ASP A 198 12.64 -26.52 -0.70
CA ASP A 198 13.14 -25.27 -0.08
C ASP A 198 12.53 -24.03 -0.76
N ASP A 199 12.35 -22.92 -0.04
CA ASP A 199 11.79 -21.65 -0.55
C ASP A 199 10.44 -21.74 -1.30
N ALA A 200 9.65 -22.80 -1.07
CA ALA A 200 8.31 -22.96 -1.67
C ALA A 200 7.35 -21.78 -1.37
N GLY A 201 7.47 -21.20 -0.18
CA GLY A 201 6.66 -20.07 0.27
C GLY A 201 5.28 -20.46 0.80
N TRP A 202 4.78 -19.63 1.71
CA TRP A 202 3.50 -19.82 2.40
C TRP A 202 2.82 -18.46 2.64
N VAL A 203 1.50 -18.47 2.71
CA VAL A 203 0.69 -17.35 3.22
C VAL A 203 -0.10 -17.81 4.44
N TYR A 204 -0.18 -16.94 5.44
CA TYR A 204 -1.00 -17.10 6.65
C TYR A 204 -2.06 -15.99 6.68
N VAL A 205 -3.27 -16.30 7.13
CA VAL A 205 -4.32 -15.30 7.38
C VAL A 205 -4.71 -15.33 8.85
N PHE A 206 -4.85 -14.13 9.42
CA PHE A 206 -5.35 -13.88 10.75
C PHE A 206 -6.62 -13.05 10.63
N TYR A 207 -7.73 -13.57 11.17
CA TYR A 207 -9.01 -12.88 11.13
C TYR A 207 -9.10 -11.81 12.22
N GLY A 208 -9.72 -10.68 11.89
CA GLY A 208 -10.08 -9.60 12.80
C GLY A 208 -11.11 -10.05 13.83
N ARG A 209 -11.24 -9.26 14.91
CA ARG A 209 -12.29 -9.37 15.95
C ARG A 209 -12.06 -8.30 17.02
N ALA A 210 -13.08 -8.09 17.86
CA ALA A 210 -13.09 -7.16 19.01
C ALA A 210 -11.98 -7.29 20.09
N ASN A 211 -10.96 -8.16 19.93
CA ASN A 211 -9.81 -8.28 20.83
C ASN A 211 -8.52 -8.58 20.03
N GLY A 212 -8.28 -7.85 18.94
CA GLY A 212 -7.13 -8.08 18.06
C GLY A 212 -7.30 -9.35 17.23
N LEU A 213 -6.22 -9.90 16.71
CA LEU A 213 -6.30 -10.90 15.64
C LEU A 213 -6.51 -12.34 16.16
N ILE A 214 -6.88 -13.27 15.28
CA ILE A 214 -6.88 -14.72 15.55
C ILE A 214 -6.44 -15.51 14.31
N GLY A 215 -5.57 -16.51 14.49
CA GLY A 215 -5.16 -17.37 13.38
C GLY A 215 -6.34 -18.02 12.67
N GLY A 216 -6.42 -17.79 11.36
CA GLY A 216 -7.44 -18.30 10.45
C GLY A 216 -6.95 -19.52 9.66
N GLY A 217 -6.43 -19.28 8.45
CA GLY A 217 -5.92 -20.31 7.54
C GLY A 217 -4.46 -20.10 7.14
N SER A 218 -3.90 -21.07 6.41
CA SER A 218 -2.58 -20.96 5.80
C SER A 218 -2.48 -21.83 4.56
N TRP A 219 -1.80 -21.34 3.51
CA TRP A 219 -1.74 -21.96 2.18
C TRP A 219 -0.34 -21.89 1.55
N HIS A 220 -0.13 -22.77 0.58
CA HIS A 220 1.02 -22.88 -0.34
C HIS A 220 0.50 -23.53 -1.64
N GLN A 221 1.23 -23.53 -2.77
CA GLN A 221 0.70 -24.05 -4.05
C GLN A 221 0.21 -25.50 -4.01
N ASP A 222 0.92 -26.40 -3.33
CA ASP A 222 0.52 -27.79 -3.10
C ASP A 222 -0.71 -27.98 -2.16
N SER A 223 -1.30 -26.90 -1.63
CA SER A 223 -2.48 -26.97 -0.75
C SER A 223 -3.71 -27.47 -1.52
N ALA A 224 -4.45 -28.42 -0.94
CA ALA A 224 -5.55 -29.08 -1.63
C ALA A 224 -6.66 -28.11 -2.08
N GLY A 225 -6.70 -27.84 -3.39
CA GLY A 225 -7.64 -26.92 -4.03
C GLY A 225 -6.93 -25.82 -4.82
N ILE A 226 -5.75 -25.40 -4.35
CA ILE A 226 -4.90 -24.40 -5.00
C ILE A 226 -4.39 -24.96 -6.34
N ARG A 227 -4.44 -24.11 -7.37
CA ARG A 227 -3.88 -24.35 -8.70
C ARG A 227 -2.40 -23.97 -8.74
N GLY A 228 -1.57 -24.88 -9.25
CA GLY A 228 -0.12 -24.79 -9.25
C GLY A 228 0.48 -26.12 -8.77
N MET A 229 1.79 -26.15 -8.58
CA MET A 229 2.54 -27.13 -7.79
C MET A 229 3.60 -26.33 -7.01
N ALA A 230 4.06 -26.82 -5.86
CA ALA A 230 5.17 -26.19 -5.16
C ALA A 230 6.52 -26.78 -5.63
N GLU A 231 7.38 -25.93 -6.16
CA GLU A 231 8.73 -26.19 -6.65
C GLU A 231 9.78 -25.37 -5.84
N THR A 232 11.06 -25.60 -6.10
CA THR A 232 12.13 -25.08 -5.22
C THR A 232 12.53 -23.67 -5.62
N GLY A 233 12.03 -22.67 -4.91
CA GLY A 233 12.37 -21.27 -5.16
C GLY A 233 11.20 -20.36 -5.46
N ASP A 234 10.01 -20.91 -5.73
CA ASP A 234 8.82 -20.19 -6.20
C ASP A 234 8.40 -19.01 -5.31
N ARG A 235 8.61 -19.17 -4.00
CA ARG A 235 8.35 -18.18 -2.94
C ARG A 235 6.93 -17.64 -2.96
N PHE A 236 5.95 -18.55 -2.95
CA PHE A 236 4.53 -18.23 -2.77
C PHE A 236 4.31 -17.26 -1.59
N GLY A 237 3.63 -16.14 -1.85
CA GLY A 237 3.45 -15.08 -0.85
C GLY A 237 4.57 -14.04 -0.80
N SER A 238 5.36 -13.90 -1.87
CA SER A 238 6.35 -12.82 -2.02
C SER A 238 5.72 -11.43 -2.21
N SER A 239 4.46 -11.37 -2.64
CA SER A 239 3.65 -10.16 -2.74
C SER A 239 2.19 -10.53 -2.49
N LEU A 240 1.41 -9.58 -1.99
CA LEU A 240 -0.01 -9.76 -1.64
C LEU A 240 -0.80 -8.52 -2.03
N ALA A 241 -2.04 -8.70 -2.48
CA ALA A 241 -3.05 -7.64 -2.60
C ALA A 241 -4.44 -8.23 -2.34
N ALA A 242 -5.38 -7.41 -1.86
CA ALA A 242 -6.74 -7.82 -1.55
C ALA A 242 -7.76 -6.85 -2.15
N GLY A 243 -8.96 -7.35 -2.42
CA GLY A 243 -10.10 -6.62 -2.99
C GLY A 243 -11.23 -7.59 -3.38
N ASP A 244 -12.47 -7.13 -3.51
CA ASP A 244 -13.63 -7.94 -3.90
C ASP A 244 -13.66 -8.10 -5.43
N PHE A 245 -12.80 -8.98 -5.95
CA PHE A 245 -12.67 -9.24 -7.40
C PHE A 245 -13.92 -9.89 -8.00
N ASN A 246 -14.79 -10.48 -7.17
CA ASN A 246 -15.96 -11.25 -7.60
C ASN A 246 -17.32 -10.61 -7.27
N GLY A 247 -17.32 -9.52 -6.49
CA GLY A 247 -18.47 -8.68 -6.15
C GLY A 247 -19.48 -9.35 -5.22
N ASP A 248 -19.05 -10.31 -4.39
CA ASP A 248 -19.94 -11.02 -3.44
C ASP A 248 -19.93 -10.46 -2.02
N GLY A 249 -19.12 -9.43 -1.77
CA GLY A 249 -19.03 -8.70 -0.50
C GLY A 249 -18.09 -9.32 0.52
N TYR A 250 -17.14 -10.14 0.06
CA TYR A 250 -16.00 -10.64 0.81
C TYR A 250 -14.74 -10.25 0.05
N ASP A 251 -13.72 -9.72 0.73
CA ASP A 251 -12.47 -9.45 0.03
C ASP A 251 -11.80 -10.77 -0.38
N ASP A 252 -11.20 -10.77 -1.56
CA ASP A 252 -10.40 -11.87 -2.10
C ASP A 252 -8.91 -11.59 -1.86
N LEU A 253 -8.04 -12.59 -2.00
CA LEU A 253 -6.59 -12.43 -1.86
C LEU A 253 -5.82 -12.88 -3.10
N ALA A 254 -5.16 -11.93 -3.77
CA ALA A 254 -4.14 -12.19 -4.77
C ALA A 254 -2.77 -12.42 -4.10
N VAL A 255 -2.10 -13.50 -4.53
CA VAL A 255 -0.83 -13.99 -3.96
C VAL A 255 0.19 -14.16 -5.07
N GLY A 256 1.26 -13.38 -5.02
CA GLY A 256 2.33 -13.45 -6.00
C GLY A 256 3.28 -14.63 -5.76
N VAL A 257 3.63 -15.27 -6.87
CA VAL A 257 4.62 -16.34 -6.98
C VAL A 257 5.63 -15.93 -8.08
N PRO A 258 6.44 -14.87 -7.84
CA PRO A 258 7.22 -14.25 -8.90
C PRO A 258 8.35 -15.13 -9.44
N LEU A 259 8.69 -16.22 -8.76
CA LEU A 259 9.74 -17.16 -9.17
C LEU A 259 9.15 -18.52 -9.63
N GLU A 260 7.86 -18.56 -9.97
CA GLU A 260 7.24 -19.75 -10.60
C GLU A 260 7.88 -20.07 -11.95
N ASP A 261 8.31 -21.32 -12.14
CA ASP A 261 8.73 -21.87 -13.42
C ASP A 261 7.50 -22.19 -14.30
N VAL A 262 7.45 -21.61 -15.51
CA VAL A 262 6.31 -21.81 -16.42
C VAL A 262 6.74 -22.55 -17.68
N GLU A 263 6.34 -23.82 -17.77
CA GLU A 263 6.71 -24.79 -18.83
C GLU A 263 8.22 -25.04 -18.96
N ASP A 264 8.94 -24.18 -19.69
CA ASP A 264 10.40 -24.20 -19.86
C ASP A 264 11.02 -22.81 -19.71
N GLN A 265 10.32 -21.90 -19.01
CA GLN A 265 10.71 -20.53 -18.71
C GLN A 265 10.95 -20.40 -17.20
N GLU A 266 12.22 -20.38 -16.78
CA GLU A 266 12.63 -20.27 -15.36
C GLU A 266 12.26 -18.88 -14.79
N ASP A 267 11.81 -18.77 -13.54
CA ASP A 267 11.43 -17.48 -12.90
C ASP A 267 10.41 -16.61 -13.71
N ALA A 268 9.52 -17.22 -14.49
CA ALA A 268 8.57 -16.49 -15.33
C ALA A 268 7.44 -15.81 -14.52
N GLY A 269 7.07 -16.43 -13.40
CA GLY A 269 6.16 -15.90 -12.40
C GLY A 269 4.67 -16.15 -12.64
N ALA A 270 3.93 -16.25 -11.54
CA ALA A 270 2.49 -16.47 -11.49
C ALA A 270 1.82 -15.68 -10.35
N VAL A 271 0.48 -15.61 -10.39
CA VAL A 271 -0.33 -15.09 -9.28
C VAL A 271 -1.49 -16.05 -9.02
N ASN A 272 -1.67 -16.48 -7.78
CA ASN A 272 -2.87 -17.20 -7.34
C ASN A 272 -3.89 -16.23 -6.74
N VAL A 273 -5.18 -16.43 -7.00
CA VAL A 273 -6.25 -15.65 -6.36
C VAL A 273 -7.14 -16.59 -5.54
N LEU A 274 -7.25 -16.38 -4.24
CA LEU A 274 -8.09 -17.15 -3.32
C LEU A 274 -9.32 -16.31 -2.99
N PHE A 275 -10.52 -16.86 -3.22
CA PHE A 275 -11.76 -16.14 -3.00
C PHE A 275 -12.17 -16.10 -1.52
N GLY A 276 -12.65 -14.95 -1.05
CA GLY A 276 -13.28 -14.73 0.24
C GLY A 276 -14.58 -15.53 0.40
N SER A 277 -15.09 -15.58 1.64
CA SER A 277 -16.43 -16.12 1.91
C SER A 277 -16.83 -15.88 3.38
N SER A 278 -18.09 -16.18 3.74
CA SER A 278 -18.56 -16.24 5.15
C SER A 278 -17.81 -17.16 6.13
N ILE A 279 -16.75 -17.85 5.70
CA ILE A 279 -15.83 -18.64 6.53
C ILE A 279 -14.34 -18.31 6.25
N GLY A 280 -14.08 -17.16 5.61
CA GLY A 280 -12.78 -16.72 5.13
C GLY A 280 -12.35 -17.33 3.78
N LEU A 281 -11.09 -17.10 3.41
CA LEU A 281 -10.52 -17.51 2.12
C LEU A 281 -10.70 -19.01 1.81
N GLN A 282 -11.04 -19.30 0.56
CA GLN A 282 -11.25 -20.66 0.05
C GLN A 282 -10.14 -21.07 -0.93
N ALA A 283 -9.48 -22.20 -0.62
CA ALA A 283 -8.54 -22.83 -1.55
C ALA A 283 -9.25 -23.44 -2.78
N GLY A 284 -10.51 -23.87 -2.64
CA GLY A 284 -11.24 -24.54 -3.72
C GLY A 284 -11.91 -23.54 -4.65
N GLY A 285 -11.47 -23.49 -5.91
CA GLY A 285 -11.99 -22.57 -6.93
C GLY A 285 -11.04 -21.43 -7.29
N ASN A 286 -9.97 -21.28 -6.51
CA ASN A 286 -8.91 -20.27 -6.67
C ASN A 286 -8.41 -20.14 -8.12
N GLU A 287 -7.98 -18.95 -8.52
CA GLU A 287 -7.46 -18.69 -9.87
C GLU A 287 -5.93 -18.81 -9.93
N LEU A 288 -5.42 -18.94 -11.15
CA LEU A 288 -3.98 -18.96 -11.45
C LEU A 288 -3.76 -18.15 -12.72
N LEU A 289 -3.22 -16.96 -12.53
CA LEU A 289 -2.86 -15.99 -13.55
C LEU A 289 -1.41 -16.21 -13.94
N ILE A 290 -1.18 -16.37 -15.24
CA ILE A 290 0.14 -16.53 -15.86
C ILE A 290 0.06 -15.82 -17.21
N GLN A 291 1.10 -15.08 -17.60
CA GLN A 291 1.19 -14.43 -18.91
C GLN A 291 0.80 -15.40 -20.05
N GLY A 292 -0.05 -14.98 -20.98
CA GLY A 292 -0.49 -15.82 -22.12
C GLY A 292 -1.51 -16.91 -21.81
N TYR A 293 -1.78 -17.16 -20.53
CA TYR A 293 -2.89 -17.98 -20.04
C TYR A 293 -3.97 -17.07 -19.47
N PHE A 294 -5.16 -17.61 -19.16
CA PHE A 294 -6.26 -16.82 -18.59
C PHE A 294 -6.63 -15.56 -19.42
N GLY A 295 -6.41 -15.60 -20.74
CA GLY A 295 -6.65 -14.46 -21.64
C GLY A 295 -5.67 -13.29 -21.50
N LEU A 296 -4.69 -13.36 -20.60
CA LEU A 296 -3.60 -12.39 -20.50
C LEU A 296 -2.80 -12.32 -21.82
N PRO A 297 -2.36 -11.12 -22.24
CA PRO A 297 -1.50 -10.96 -23.41
C PRO A 297 -0.05 -11.41 -23.16
N ASP A 298 0.71 -11.49 -24.25
CA ASP A 298 2.09 -12.02 -24.33
C ASP A 298 2.24 -13.48 -23.86
N SER A 299 3.46 -14.02 -23.89
CA SER A 299 3.80 -15.38 -23.41
C SER A 299 4.74 -15.28 -22.22
N PRO A 300 4.77 -16.28 -21.31
CA PRO A 300 5.75 -16.34 -20.22
C PRO A 300 7.16 -16.29 -20.79
N LYS A 301 8.10 -15.63 -20.11
CA LYS A 301 9.51 -15.55 -20.48
C LYS A 301 10.37 -15.76 -19.24
N GLU A 302 11.51 -16.40 -19.45
CA GLU A 302 12.55 -16.60 -18.44
C GLU A 302 12.88 -15.26 -17.74
N GLY A 303 12.74 -15.21 -16.41
CA GLY A 303 13.08 -14.05 -15.59
C GLY A 303 12.11 -12.87 -15.58
N ASP A 304 10.96 -12.91 -16.27
CA ASP A 304 9.99 -11.79 -16.29
C ASP A 304 9.46 -11.42 -14.89
N GLN A 305 9.39 -12.40 -13.99
CA GLN A 305 8.86 -12.31 -12.62
C GLN A 305 7.47 -11.67 -12.51
N PHE A 306 6.52 -12.18 -13.30
CA PHE A 306 5.11 -11.79 -13.19
C PHE A 306 4.56 -12.08 -11.79
N GLY A 307 3.92 -11.08 -11.17
CA GLY A 307 3.46 -11.16 -9.77
C GLY A 307 4.44 -10.57 -8.75
N ARG A 308 5.54 -9.93 -9.18
CA ARG A 308 6.52 -9.31 -8.26
C ARG A 308 5.96 -8.13 -7.46
N ALA A 309 4.96 -7.45 -8.00
CA ALA A 309 4.18 -6.41 -7.33
C ALA A 309 2.69 -6.59 -7.67
N LEU A 310 1.81 -6.28 -6.72
CA LEU A 310 0.36 -6.40 -6.85
C LEU A 310 -0.31 -5.16 -6.21
N THR A 311 -1.40 -4.69 -6.80
CA THR A 311 -2.33 -3.72 -6.18
C THR A 311 -3.72 -3.91 -6.79
N ALA A 312 -4.76 -3.51 -6.06
CA ALA A 312 -6.16 -3.67 -6.47
C ALA A 312 -6.93 -2.35 -6.33
N GLY A 313 -7.99 -2.18 -7.12
CA GLY A 313 -8.93 -1.05 -7.07
C GLY A 313 -9.93 -1.10 -8.24
N ASP A 314 -11.04 -0.39 -8.14
CA ASP A 314 -12.11 -0.38 -9.17
C ASP A 314 -11.74 0.62 -10.28
N PHE A 315 -10.75 0.24 -11.10
CA PHE A 315 -10.21 1.08 -12.19
C PHE A 315 -11.25 1.42 -13.25
N ASN A 316 -12.29 0.58 -13.38
CA ASN A 316 -13.30 0.69 -14.43
C ASN A 316 -14.67 1.24 -13.94
N LYS A 317 -14.85 1.33 -12.61
CA LYS A 317 -16.03 1.81 -11.89
C LYS A 317 -17.31 0.99 -12.11
N ASP A 318 -17.20 -0.33 -12.19
CA ASP A 318 -18.36 -1.23 -12.28
C ASP A 318 -18.72 -1.94 -10.96
N GLY A 319 -17.92 -1.75 -9.92
CA GLY A 319 -18.17 -2.24 -8.56
C GLY A 319 -17.61 -3.63 -8.27
N TYR A 320 -16.63 -4.07 -9.06
CA TYR A 320 -15.72 -5.16 -8.76
C TYR A 320 -14.32 -4.55 -8.65
N ASP A 321 -13.48 -5.03 -7.72
CA ASP A 321 -12.09 -4.61 -7.73
C ASP A 321 -11.36 -5.25 -8.93
N ASP A 322 -10.47 -4.49 -9.56
CA ASP A 322 -9.60 -4.94 -10.64
C ASP A 322 -8.19 -5.21 -10.07
N LEU A 323 -7.41 -6.12 -10.67
CA LEU A 323 -6.06 -6.46 -10.23
C LEU A 323 -4.98 -5.95 -11.20
N ALA A 324 -4.05 -5.14 -10.68
CA ALA A 324 -2.83 -4.73 -11.39
C ALA A 324 -1.60 -5.52 -10.91
N ILE A 325 -0.80 -6.00 -11.87
CA ILE A 325 0.27 -7.00 -11.67
C ILE A 325 1.55 -6.54 -12.35
N GLY A 326 2.64 -6.44 -11.58
CA GLY A 326 3.97 -6.10 -12.08
C GLY A 326 4.75 -7.32 -12.58
N ALA A 327 5.41 -7.16 -13.72
CA ALA A 327 6.46 -8.03 -14.24
C ALA A 327 7.70 -7.14 -14.55
N PRO A 328 8.43 -6.67 -13.52
CA PRO A 328 9.41 -5.60 -13.67
C PRO A 328 10.63 -5.99 -14.50
N PHE A 329 10.98 -7.27 -14.55
CA PHE A 329 12.17 -7.73 -15.28
C PHE A 329 11.85 -8.16 -16.71
N LYS A 330 10.68 -7.75 -17.24
CA LYS A 330 10.24 -8.12 -18.58
C LYS A 330 11.15 -7.57 -19.68
N ASP A 331 11.66 -8.48 -20.50
CA ASP A 331 12.41 -8.22 -21.74
C ASP A 331 11.47 -7.76 -22.87
N VAL A 332 11.81 -6.66 -23.55
CA VAL A 332 10.94 -6.03 -24.59
C VAL A 332 11.68 -5.80 -25.90
N ILE A 333 11.05 -6.13 -27.04
CA ILE A 333 11.62 -5.88 -28.37
C ILE A 333 11.16 -4.52 -28.92
N LYS A 334 12.05 -3.51 -28.84
CA LYS A 334 11.86 -2.17 -29.41
C LYS A 334 12.12 -2.19 -30.93
N ILE A 335 11.15 -1.76 -31.74
CA ILE A 335 11.28 -1.67 -33.20
C ILE A 335 11.67 -0.25 -33.64
N ILE A 336 12.86 -0.10 -34.21
CA ILE A 336 13.41 1.17 -34.66
C ILE A 336 13.14 1.36 -36.16
N TYR A 337 12.24 2.29 -36.50
CA TYR A 337 11.82 2.60 -37.86
C TYR A 337 12.68 3.66 -38.58
N ASN A 338 13.53 4.39 -37.86
CA ASN A 338 14.50 5.31 -38.46
C ASN A 338 15.65 4.51 -39.13
N PRO A 339 16.27 5.02 -40.22
CA PRO A 339 17.16 4.25 -41.08
C PRO A 339 18.29 3.56 -40.28
N PRO A 340 18.54 2.26 -40.48
CA PRO A 340 18.38 1.52 -41.74
C PRO A 340 16.99 0.92 -42.04
N SER A 341 16.83 0.41 -43.26
CA SER A 341 15.75 -0.49 -43.66
C SER A 341 16.34 -1.86 -44.05
N PRO A 342 15.78 -3.00 -43.60
CA PRO A 342 14.59 -3.16 -42.77
C PRO A 342 14.75 -2.55 -41.35
N PRO A 343 13.65 -2.29 -40.63
CA PRO A 343 13.69 -1.79 -39.25
C PRO A 343 14.59 -2.67 -38.37
N ALA A 344 15.32 -2.05 -37.44
CA ALA A 344 16.10 -2.80 -36.47
C ALA A 344 15.20 -3.18 -35.28
N SER A 345 15.21 -4.46 -34.91
CA SER A 345 14.69 -4.93 -33.62
C SER A 345 15.82 -4.88 -32.60
N VAL A 346 15.62 -4.17 -31.50
CA VAL A 346 16.53 -4.12 -30.36
C VAL A 346 15.83 -4.78 -29.18
N LEU A 347 16.47 -5.78 -28.57
CA LEU A 347 16.08 -6.29 -27.27
C LEU A 347 16.48 -5.24 -26.22
N VAL A 348 15.55 -4.83 -25.39
CA VAL A 348 15.76 -4.00 -24.20
C VAL A 348 15.44 -4.90 -23.01
N ARG A 349 16.45 -5.16 -22.18
CA ARG A 349 16.29 -6.04 -21.01
C ARG A 349 15.65 -5.36 -19.83
N ASP A 350 15.00 -6.13 -18.98
CA ASP A 350 14.58 -5.69 -17.65
C ASP A 350 13.78 -4.36 -17.68
N LEU A 351 13.05 -4.13 -18.78
CA LEU A 351 12.37 -2.86 -19.02
C LEU A 351 11.09 -2.78 -18.20
N GLY A 352 10.44 -3.92 -18.04
CA GLY A 352 9.28 -4.10 -17.19
C GLY A 352 7.94 -3.85 -17.88
N ALA A 353 6.92 -4.47 -17.30
CA ALA A 353 5.54 -4.39 -17.72
C ALA A 353 4.58 -4.40 -16.54
N VAL A 354 3.39 -3.86 -16.79
CA VAL A 354 2.23 -4.01 -15.91
C VAL A 354 1.10 -4.62 -16.71
N PHE A 355 0.41 -5.56 -16.07
CA PHE A 355 -0.79 -6.22 -16.55
C PHE A 355 -1.97 -5.79 -15.66
N VAL A 356 -3.13 -5.53 -16.26
CA VAL A 356 -4.37 -5.22 -15.54
C VAL A 356 -5.41 -6.24 -15.96
N VAL A 357 -6.07 -6.86 -14.98
CA VAL A 357 -7.15 -7.84 -15.18
C VAL A 357 -8.37 -7.31 -14.45
N LEU A 358 -9.49 -7.11 -15.16
CA LEU A 358 -10.68 -6.54 -14.55
C LEU A 358 -11.43 -7.59 -13.71
N GLY A 359 -12.15 -7.16 -12.67
CA GLY A 359 -13.08 -8.01 -11.93
C GLY A 359 -14.39 -8.22 -12.69
N ASP A 360 -15.08 -9.33 -12.40
CA ASP A 360 -16.48 -9.55 -12.77
C ASP A 360 -17.19 -10.51 -11.79
N ALA A 361 -18.50 -10.73 -11.97
CA ALA A 361 -19.33 -11.59 -11.13
C ALA A 361 -18.94 -13.10 -11.07
N SER A 362 -17.76 -13.48 -11.58
CA SER A 362 -17.18 -14.82 -11.51
C SER A 362 -15.74 -14.86 -10.99
N GLY A 363 -15.13 -13.70 -10.68
CA GLY A 363 -13.72 -13.56 -10.33
C GLY A 363 -13.03 -12.59 -11.28
N LEU A 364 -11.73 -12.76 -11.53
CA LEU A 364 -11.05 -11.92 -12.51
C LEU A 364 -11.42 -12.37 -13.93
N ALA A 365 -11.70 -11.41 -14.81
CA ALA A 365 -12.14 -11.66 -16.18
C ALA A 365 -10.99 -12.04 -17.12
N ASP A 366 -11.20 -13.05 -17.97
CA ASP A 366 -10.24 -13.41 -19.01
C ASP A 366 -10.22 -12.41 -20.19
N ASN A 367 -11.17 -11.47 -20.24
CA ASN A 367 -11.25 -10.41 -21.25
C ASN A 367 -12.22 -9.27 -20.82
N PRO A 368 -11.79 -8.00 -20.77
CA PRO A 368 -10.51 -7.49 -21.21
C PRO A 368 -9.42 -7.62 -20.14
N SER A 369 -8.21 -7.92 -20.60
CA SER A 369 -6.97 -7.71 -19.84
C SER A 369 -6.05 -6.81 -20.66
N TYR A 370 -5.33 -5.93 -19.97
CA TYR A 370 -4.43 -4.95 -20.56
C TYR A 370 -3.00 -5.27 -20.18
N ALA A 371 -2.06 -5.00 -21.09
CA ALA A 371 -0.65 -4.99 -20.75
C ALA A 371 0.06 -3.85 -21.47
N PHE A 372 0.97 -3.22 -20.75
CA PHE A 372 1.78 -2.12 -21.26
C PHE A 372 3.15 -2.12 -20.58
N THR A 373 4.13 -1.53 -21.26
CA THR A 373 5.55 -1.52 -20.88
C THR A 373 6.01 -0.09 -20.77
N HIS A 374 7.22 0.16 -20.26
CA HIS A 374 7.75 1.53 -20.26
C HIS A 374 7.80 2.15 -21.69
N LEU A 375 7.96 1.34 -22.76
CA LEU A 375 7.94 1.83 -24.16
C LEU A 375 6.63 2.54 -24.56
N THR A 376 5.56 2.38 -23.79
CA THR A 376 4.25 2.93 -24.09
C THR A 376 4.18 4.45 -23.83
N PHE A 377 5.08 4.99 -23.00
CA PHE A 377 5.06 6.39 -22.57
C PHE A 377 6.17 7.18 -23.29
N GLU A 378 5.84 8.35 -23.87
CA GLU A 378 6.68 9.04 -24.86
C GLU A 378 7.54 10.21 -24.32
N GLU A 379 7.90 10.22 -23.02
CA GLU A 379 8.82 11.21 -22.44
C GLU A 379 10.26 10.64 -22.41
N GLU A 380 11.20 11.30 -23.12
CA GLU A 380 12.58 10.87 -23.43
C GLU A 380 12.70 9.51 -24.16
N VAL A 381 13.36 9.48 -25.32
CA VAL A 381 13.39 8.28 -26.22
C VAL A 381 14.28 7.13 -25.68
N SER A 382 14.84 7.29 -24.48
CA SER A 382 15.74 6.33 -23.82
C SER A 382 15.04 5.55 -22.71
N SER A 383 14.10 4.69 -23.07
CA SER A 383 13.86 3.47 -22.29
C SER A 383 15.18 2.67 -22.22
N GLU A 384 15.78 2.50 -21.05
CA GLU A 384 17.07 1.83 -20.89
C GLU A 384 16.91 0.32 -20.58
N GLU A 385 18.02 -0.43 -20.57
CA GLU A 385 18.01 -1.78 -19.99
C GLU A 385 18.06 -1.62 -18.45
N GLY A 386 17.13 -2.22 -17.71
CA GLY A 386 17.13 -2.19 -16.24
C GLY A 386 16.09 -1.30 -15.55
N ASP A 387 15.33 -0.47 -16.28
CA ASP A 387 14.35 0.50 -15.72
C ASP A 387 13.38 -0.12 -14.68
N ALA A 388 13.01 -1.39 -14.84
CA ALA A 388 12.11 -2.14 -13.97
C ALA A 388 10.69 -1.53 -13.80
N PHE A 389 10.05 -1.13 -14.89
CA PHE A 389 8.67 -0.61 -14.87
C PHE A 389 7.68 -1.63 -14.27
N GLY A 390 6.91 -1.21 -13.27
CA GLY A 390 6.01 -2.12 -12.54
C GLY A 390 6.65 -2.77 -11.31
N ARG A 391 7.81 -2.28 -10.86
CA ARG A 391 8.51 -2.78 -9.66
C ARG A 391 7.76 -2.50 -8.36
N THR A 392 6.90 -1.50 -8.33
CA THR A 392 5.94 -1.19 -7.26
C THR A 392 4.70 -0.54 -7.86
N LEU A 393 3.55 -0.68 -7.19
CA LEU A 393 2.24 -0.26 -7.68
C LEU A 393 1.40 0.29 -6.52
N ALA A 394 0.55 1.28 -6.78
CA ALA A 394 -0.51 1.72 -5.88
C ALA A 394 -1.74 2.22 -6.67
N ALA A 395 -2.95 1.98 -6.14
CA ALA A 395 -4.22 2.39 -6.74
C ALA A 395 -4.92 3.51 -5.95
N GLY A 396 -5.75 4.32 -6.61
CA GLY A 396 -6.62 5.33 -5.97
C GLY A 396 -7.02 6.48 -6.91
N ASP A 397 -8.05 7.27 -6.57
CA ASP A 397 -8.61 8.37 -7.39
C ASP A 397 -7.72 9.63 -7.33
N LEU A 398 -6.55 9.55 -7.97
CA LEU A 398 -5.47 10.55 -8.00
C LEU A 398 -5.76 11.76 -8.92
N ASN A 399 -6.90 11.79 -9.60
CA ASN A 399 -7.34 12.91 -10.43
C ASN A 399 -8.72 13.48 -10.02
N GLY A 400 -9.46 12.76 -9.16
CA GLY A 400 -10.73 13.17 -8.58
C GLY A 400 -11.91 13.09 -9.53
N ASP A 401 -11.88 12.19 -10.52
CA ASP A 401 -13.00 11.89 -11.42
C ASP A 401 -13.79 10.65 -11.00
N GLY A 402 -13.25 9.88 -10.05
CA GLY A 402 -13.90 8.75 -9.39
C GLY A 402 -13.68 7.42 -10.08
N TYR A 403 -12.75 7.29 -11.01
CA TYR A 403 -12.17 5.98 -11.32
C TYR A 403 -10.92 5.80 -10.47
N ASP A 404 -10.60 4.58 -10.05
CA ASP A 404 -9.29 4.38 -9.45
C ASP A 404 -8.21 4.54 -10.55
N ASP A 405 -7.16 5.28 -10.23
CA ASP A 405 -5.99 5.48 -11.07
C ASP A 405 -4.87 4.53 -10.62
N LEU A 406 -3.84 4.33 -11.46
CA LEU A 406 -2.73 3.44 -11.15
C LEU A 406 -1.38 4.19 -11.18
N ALA A 407 -0.74 4.30 -10.02
CA ALA A 407 0.63 4.76 -9.87
C ALA A 407 1.62 3.59 -9.98
N ILE A 408 2.66 3.76 -10.81
CA ILE A 408 3.61 2.72 -11.20
C ILE A 408 5.04 3.22 -11.00
N GLY A 409 5.80 2.55 -10.15
CA GLY A 409 7.20 2.86 -9.89
C GLY A 409 8.14 2.31 -10.96
N ILE A 410 9.17 3.11 -11.25
CA ILE A 410 10.28 2.84 -12.16
C ILE A 410 11.59 3.25 -11.47
N PRO A 411 11.94 2.67 -10.31
CA PRO A 411 12.98 3.22 -9.42
C PRO A 411 14.39 3.19 -10.02
N TYR A 412 14.67 2.34 -11.01
CA TYR A 412 15.98 2.23 -11.66
C TYR A 412 16.07 3.06 -12.96
N LYS A 413 15.14 3.97 -13.20
CA LYS A 413 15.15 4.83 -14.38
C LYS A 413 16.27 5.87 -14.30
N ASP A 414 17.12 5.95 -15.33
CA ASP A 414 18.04 7.07 -15.52
C ASP A 414 17.28 8.39 -15.80
N ILE A 415 17.54 9.44 -15.01
CA ILE A 415 16.95 10.79 -15.17
C ILE A 415 18.06 11.82 -15.35
N ALA A 416 17.95 12.65 -16.39
CA ALA A 416 18.93 13.70 -16.71
C ALA A 416 20.41 13.24 -16.78
N GLY A 417 20.64 11.94 -17.05
CA GLY A 417 21.96 11.30 -17.06
C GLY A 417 22.51 10.95 -15.66
N LYS A 418 21.65 10.90 -14.64
CA LYS A 418 21.90 10.27 -13.34
C LYS A 418 21.33 8.86 -13.38
N GLN A 419 22.13 7.86 -12.97
CA GLN A 419 21.73 6.46 -13.03
C GLN A 419 20.80 6.11 -11.88
N ASP A 420 19.78 5.27 -12.11
CA ASP A 420 18.87 4.79 -11.05
C ASP A 420 18.22 5.91 -10.19
N ALA A 421 18.00 7.09 -10.78
CA ALA A 421 17.37 8.21 -10.08
C ALA A 421 15.87 7.98 -9.85
N GLY A 422 15.22 7.28 -10.77
CA GLY A 422 13.85 6.79 -10.61
C GLY A 422 12.76 7.72 -11.15
N ALA A 423 11.61 7.11 -11.43
CA ALA A 423 10.41 7.79 -11.91
C ALA A 423 9.13 7.08 -11.46
N VAL A 424 8.00 7.77 -11.58
CA VAL A 424 6.65 7.21 -11.41
C VAL A 424 5.79 7.61 -12.59
N VAL A 425 5.00 6.66 -13.12
CA VAL A 425 3.91 6.95 -14.06
C VAL A 425 2.58 6.77 -13.33
N VAL A 426 1.73 7.78 -13.35
CA VAL A 426 0.33 7.70 -12.92
C VAL A 426 -0.54 7.64 -14.17
N LEU A 427 -1.21 6.52 -14.41
CA LEU A 427 -2.22 6.38 -15.46
C LEU A 427 -3.59 6.60 -14.86
N PHE A 428 -4.38 7.48 -15.48
CA PHE A 428 -5.72 7.80 -15.00
C PHE A 428 -6.74 6.78 -15.53
N GLY A 429 -7.59 6.26 -14.64
CA GLY A 429 -8.65 5.29 -14.96
C GLY A 429 -9.71 5.87 -15.90
N ASP A 430 -10.51 5.00 -16.52
CA ASP A 430 -11.75 5.40 -17.20
C ASP A 430 -12.76 4.24 -17.21
N ALA A 431 -13.92 4.43 -17.84
CA ALA A 431 -14.98 3.42 -17.94
C ALA A 431 -14.60 2.11 -18.68
N GLN A 432 -13.33 1.92 -19.05
CA GLN A 432 -12.74 0.70 -19.61
C GLN A 432 -11.50 0.25 -18.80
N GLY A 433 -11.29 0.76 -17.57
CA GLY A 433 -10.14 0.46 -16.72
C GLY A 433 -8.87 1.24 -17.09
N VAL A 434 -7.76 0.88 -16.45
CA VAL A 434 -6.43 1.42 -16.75
C VAL A 434 -5.79 0.67 -17.93
N GLN A 435 -5.45 1.41 -18.99
CA GLN A 435 -4.79 0.90 -20.19
C GLN A 435 -3.62 1.79 -20.58
N GLY A 436 -2.65 1.26 -21.33
CA GLY A 436 -1.50 2.02 -21.83
C GLY A 436 -1.83 3.18 -22.78
N THR A 437 -3.10 3.38 -23.17
CA THR A 437 -3.57 4.53 -23.96
C THR A 437 -4.25 5.61 -23.13
N ASN A 438 -4.44 5.40 -21.83
CA ASN A 438 -5.09 6.35 -20.96
C ASN A 438 -4.24 7.63 -20.78
N PRO A 439 -4.85 8.78 -20.45
CA PRO A 439 -4.12 9.97 -20.04
C PRO A 439 -3.23 9.64 -18.84
N TYR A 440 -2.01 10.20 -18.81
CA TYR A 440 -1.06 9.92 -17.73
C TYR A 440 -0.30 11.16 -17.24
N GLN A 441 0.41 10.97 -16.12
CA GLN A 441 1.36 11.92 -15.57
C GLN A 441 2.68 11.19 -15.27
N TYR A 442 3.77 11.71 -15.82
CA TYR A 442 5.13 11.26 -15.54
C TYR A 442 5.72 12.13 -14.43
N LEU A 443 6.27 11.51 -13.39
CA LEU A 443 6.84 12.16 -12.21
C LEU A 443 8.29 11.69 -12.03
N HIS A 444 9.20 12.64 -11.81
CA HIS A 444 10.62 12.41 -11.53
C HIS A 444 11.21 13.69 -10.92
N GLN A 445 12.40 13.60 -10.32
CA GLN A 445 12.97 14.68 -9.51
C GLN A 445 13.54 15.86 -10.31
N ASP A 446 13.79 15.71 -11.62
CA ASP A 446 14.21 16.83 -12.51
C ASP A 446 12.99 17.61 -13.07
N ALA A 447 11.76 17.22 -12.69
CA ALA A 447 10.56 17.96 -13.08
C ALA A 447 10.49 19.31 -12.35
N ALA A 448 9.95 20.34 -13.02
CA ALA A 448 9.78 21.68 -12.44
C ALA A 448 8.79 21.75 -11.25
N SER A 449 8.19 20.62 -10.89
CA SER A 449 7.37 20.36 -9.70
C SER A 449 8.08 19.36 -8.79
N PHE A 450 9.32 19.67 -8.41
CA PHE A 450 10.02 18.99 -7.32
C PHE A 450 10.57 20.06 -6.37
N ILE A 451 10.39 19.84 -5.07
CA ILE A 451 10.66 20.83 -4.04
C ILE A 451 11.93 20.41 -3.30
N GLU A 452 13.01 21.14 -3.59
CA GLU A 452 14.23 21.31 -2.78
C GLU A 452 15.43 20.36 -2.94
N SER A 453 15.37 19.25 -3.68
CA SER A 453 16.57 18.42 -3.97
C SER A 453 17.13 18.53 -5.40
N ILE A 454 18.33 17.97 -5.60
CA ILE A 454 19.03 17.87 -6.88
C ILE A 454 19.06 16.39 -7.23
N VAL A 455 18.58 15.99 -8.41
CA VAL A 455 18.64 14.59 -8.85
C VAL A 455 20.06 14.06 -8.76
N GLU A 456 20.25 12.94 -8.10
CA GLU A 456 21.51 12.24 -7.86
C GLU A 456 21.41 10.77 -8.34
N PRO A 457 22.55 10.07 -8.53
CA PRO A 457 22.52 8.67 -8.92
C PRO A 457 22.04 7.81 -7.74
N SER A 458 21.15 6.88 -8.02
CA SER A 458 20.57 5.95 -7.05
C SER A 458 19.62 6.55 -6.01
N ASP A 459 18.96 7.68 -6.31
CA ASP A 459 17.87 8.24 -5.47
C ASP A 459 16.67 7.27 -5.32
N LEU A 460 16.43 6.43 -6.34
CA LEU A 460 15.36 5.43 -6.41
C LEU A 460 13.94 6.01 -6.24
N PHE A 461 13.66 7.19 -6.81
CA PHE A 461 12.32 7.79 -6.79
C PHE A 461 11.27 6.82 -7.35
N GLY A 462 10.23 6.54 -6.57
CA GLY A 462 9.22 5.55 -6.93
C GLY A 462 9.56 4.13 -6.47
N PHE A 463 10.41 3.97 -5.44
CA PHE A 463 10.68 2.66 -4.84
C PHE A 463 9.49 2.11 -4.04
N ALA A 464 8.77 3.00 -3.33
CA ALA A 464 7.54 2.72 -2.61
C ALA A 464 6.46 3.74 -2.97
N LEU A 465 5.19 3.32 -2.96
CA LEU A 465 4.03 4.14 -3.31
C LEU A 465 2.88 3.85 -2.33
N THR A 466 2.11 4.87 -1.97
CA THR A 466 0.82 4.70 -1.29
C THR A 466 -0.08 5.92 -1.53
N THR A 467 -1.40 5.75 -1.38
CA THR A 467 -2.44 6.73 -1.75
C THR A 467 -3.33 7.07 -0.56
N GLY A 468 -3.80 8.31 -0.44
CA GLY A 468 -4.68 8.73 0.67
C GLY A 468 -4.91 10.24 0.75
N ASP A 469 -5.90 10.69 1.52
CA ASP A 469 -6.23 12.12 1.71
C ASP A 469 -5.28 12.78 2.72
N PHE A 470 -4.01 12.95 2.32
CA PHE A 470 -2.97 13.48 3.19
C PHE A 470 -3.18 14.97 3.48
N ASN A 471 -3.68 15.76 2.52
CA ASN A 471 -3.90 17.19 2.73
C ASN A 471 -5.22 17.52 3.45
N GLY A 472 -6.20 16.59 3.43
CA GLY A 472 -7.48 16.70 4.12
C GLY A 472 -8.56 17.48 3.39
N ASP A 473 -8.46 17.62 2.06
CA ASP A 473 -9.49 18.24 1.22
C ASP A 473 -10.51 17.26 0.66
N GLY A 474 -10.34 15.96 0.90
CA GLY A 474 -11.24 14.89 0.50
C GLY A 474 -10.94 14.32 -0.90
N ARG A 475 -9.69 14.39 -1.32
CA ARG A 475 -9.14 13.82 -2.58
C ARG A 475 -8.01 12.86 -2.23
N GLU A 476 -7.74 11.89 -3.09
CA GLU A 476 -6.60 11.01 -2.86
C GLU A 476 -5.33 11.63 -3.44
N ASP A 477 -4.31 11.73 -2.58
CA ASP A 477 -2.98 12.22 -2.87
C ASP A 477 -2.03 11.02 -3.02
N LEU A 478 -0.87 11.22 -3.68
CA LEU A 478 0.15 10.19 -3.87
C LEU A 478 1.40 10.46 -3.01
N ALA A 479 1.78 9.52 -2.15
CA ALA A 479 3.06 9.52 -1.47
C ALA A 479 4.07 8.60 -2.19
N VAL A 480 5.28 9.12 -2.42
CA VAL A 480 6.35 8.46 -3.18
C VAL A 480 7.63 8.38 -2.34
N GLY A 481 8.11 7.16 -2.11
CA GLY A 481 9.38 6.88 -1.44
C GLY A 481 10.57 7.08 -2.36
N VAL A 482 11.63 7.68 -1.81
CA VAL A 482 12.89 8.01 -2.47
C VAL A 482 14.04 7.62 -1.51
N PRO A 483 14.26 6.32 -1.27
CA PRO A 483 15.13 5.85 -0.19
C PRO A 483 16.62 6.18 -0.40
N GLY A 484 17.05 6.45 -1.63
CA GLY A 484 18.43 6.80 -1.92
C GLY A 484 18.77 8.29 -1.75
N GLU A 485 17.79 9.14 -1.43
CA GLU A 485 17.99 10.59 -1.39
C GLU A 485 19.04 11.04 -0.36
N ASP A 486 19.92 11.95 -0.78
CA ASP A 486 20.87 12.69 0.06
C ASP A 486 20.13 13.80 0.85
N TYR A 487 19.82 13.55 2.12
CA TYR A 487 19.00 14.45 2.95
C TYR A 487 19.81 15.49 3.73
N ILE A 488 19.22 16.68 3.97
CA ILE A 488 19.81 17.75 4.80
C ILE A 488 18.90 18.03 6.02
N PRO A 489 19.22 17.49 7.22
CA PRO A 489 18.36 17.65 8.39
C PRO A 489 18.18 19.10 8.85
N GLU A 490 16.95 19.47 9.22
CA GLU A 490 16.63 20.85 9.57
C GLU A 490 17.47 21.35 10.76
N GLY A 491 18.10 22.51 10.60
CA GLY A 491 18.94 23.13 11.63
C GLY A 491 20.33 22.51 11.79
N ARG A 492 20.71 21.51 10.97
CA ARG A 492 22.08 20.95 10.92
C ARG A 492 22.88 21.50 9.73
N SER A 493 24.17 21.15 9.67
CA SER A 493 25.06 21.53 8.57
C SER A 493 25.80 20.31 8.03
N GLY A 494 25.43 19.89 6.82
CA GLY A 494 25.94 18.70 6.15
C GLY A 494 24.79 17.91 5.54
N THR A 495 25.08 17.25 4.42
CA THR A 495 24.20 16.26 3.81
C THR A 495 24.49 14.90 4.42
N VAL A 496 23.45 14.11 4.68
CA VAL A 496 23.52 12.71 5.06
C VAL A 496 23.19 11.89 3.83
N GLN A 497 24.06 10.95 3.46
CA GLN A 497 23.95 10.31 2.16
C GLN A 497 22.99 9.13 2.17
N ASN A 498 22.11 8.99 1.18
CA ASN A 498 21.13 7.88 1.12
C ASN A 498 20.33 7.69 2.44
N ALA A 499 20.00 8.80 3.10
CA ALA A 499 19.14 8.77 4.28
C ALA A 499 17.65 8.63 3.88
N GLY A 500 17.30 9.04 2.66
CA GLY A 500 15.99 8.87 2.07
C GLY A 500 14.98 9.97 2.42
N VAL A 501 13.95 10.10 1.58
CA VAL A 501 12.81 11.00 1.77
C VAL A 501 11.51 10.38 1.25
N VAL A 502 10.38 10.99 1.61
CA VAL A 502 9.08 10.74 0.97
C VAL A 502 8.52 12.05 0.44
N GLN A 503 8.26 12.11 -0.86
CA GLN A 503 7.60 13.23 -1.51
C GLN A 503 6.11 12.93 -1.66
N VAL A 504 5.24 13.85 -1.23
CA VAL A 504 3.80 13.78 -1.46
C VAL A 504 3.37 14.76 -2.54
N PHE A 505 2.51 14.28 -3.43
CA PHE A 505 1.89 15.03 -4.51
C PHE A 505 0.37 15.05 -4.29
N TYR A 506 -0.21 16.25 -4.26
CA TYR A 506 -1.63 16.44 -3.98
C TYR A 506 -2.48 16.56 -5.26
N ASP A 507 -3.70 15.99 -5.29
CA ASP A 507 -4.69 16.43 -6.28
C ASP A 507 -5.39 17.69 -5.79
N LEU A 508 -4.98 18.84 -6.31
CA LEU A 508 -5.60 20.13 -5.99
C LEU A 508 -6.89 20.39 -6.81
N GLY A 509 -7.58 19.32 -7.23
CA GLY A 509 -8.74 19.36 -8.11
C GLY A 509 -8.43 19.89 -9.51
N SER A 510 -7.21 19.62 -9.99
CA SER A 510 -6.73 20.10 -11.30
C SER A 510 -6.75 19.04 -12.39
N GLY A 511 -7.12 17.80 -12.04
CA GLY A 511 -7.01 16.61 -12.90
C GLY A 511 -5.56 16.20 -13.15
N ARG A 512 -4.67 16.60 -12.23
CA ARG A 512 -3.21 16.37 -12.21
C ARG A 512 -2.68 16.58 -10.79
N LEU A 513 -1.75 15.73 -10.40
CA LEU A 513 -1.03 15.79 -9.13
C LEU A 513 0.02 16.93 -9.13
N GLN A 514 0.23 17.56 -7.97
CA GLN A 514 1.20 18.64 -7.78
C GLN A 514 2.02 18.40 -6.51
N SER A 515 3.36 18.47 -6.60
CA SER A 515 4.25 18.36 -5.44
C SER A 515 3.99 19.48 -4.44
N ASP A 516 3.93 19.17 -3.14
CA ASP A 516 3.85 20.21 -2.10
C ASP A 516 4.66 19.87 -0.84
N GLN A 517 4.53 18.63 -0.32
CA GLN A 517 5.14 18.26 0.96
C GLN A 517 6.25 17.21 0.82
N LEU A 518 7.42 17.50 1.40
CA LEU A 518 8.54 16.59 1.58
C LEU A 518 8.61 16.14 3.04
N PHE A 519 8.81 14.84 3.27
CA PHE A 519 9.08 14.25 4.57
C PHE A 519 10.49 13.63 4.56
N GLY A 520 11.22 13.83 5.65
CA GLY A 520 12.49 13.17 5.91
C GLY A 520 12.66 12.96 7.40
N GLN A 521 13.74 12.28 7.76
CA GLN A 521 14.06 11.94 9.14
C GLN A 521 14.48 13.21 9.91
N ASP A 522 13.91 13.37 11.11
CA ASP A 522 14.35 14.32 12.13
C ASP A 522 13.98 15.83 12.03
N LEU A 523 12.99 16.20 12.86
CA LEU A 523 12.93 17.46 13.60
C LEU A 523 13.11 17.13 15.11
N PRO A 524 13.75 17.99 15.91
CA PRO A 524 14.38 17.56 17.16
C PRO A 524 13.39 17.26 18.30
N GLN A 525 13.67 16.18 19.04
CA GLN A 525 13.09 15.70 20.31
C GLN A 525 12.05 14.57 20.26
N SER A 526 12.45 13.38 19.77
CA SER A 526 12.18 12.09 20.44
C SER A 526 13.04 10.97 19.85
N VAL A 527 13.54 10.06 20.70
CA VAL A 527 14.40 8.89 20.38
C VAL A 527 15.87 9.23 20.03
N GLU A 528 16.76 8.26 20.28
CA GLU A 528 18.18 8.25 19.92
C GLU A 528 18.28 7.54 18.56
N GLY A 529 18.64 8.28 17.51
CA GLY A 529 18.51 7.88 16.10
C GLY A 529 18.55 9.15 15.26
N MET A 530 19.69 9.42 14.64
CA MET A 530 19.88 10.56 13.75
C MET A 530 19.89 10.04 12.33
N ALA A 531 19.48 10.86 11.36
CA ALA A 531 19.74 10.55 9.95
C ALA A 531 21.21 10.16 9.74
N GLU A 532 21.39 8.89 9.39
CA GLU A 532 22.63 8.18 9.15
C GLU A 532 22.69 7.73 7.69
N THR A 533 23.82 7.16 7.29
CA THR A 533 24.12 6.93 5.87
C THR A 533 23.71 5.53 5.46
N GLY A 534 22.52 5.41 4.87
CA GLY A 534 21.95 4.15 4.39
C GLY A 534 20.59 3.79 4.97
N ASP A 535 20.04 4.59 5.89
CA ASP A 535 18.78 4.34 6.61
C ASP A 535 17.58 4.08 5.66
N GLN A 536 17.60 4.68 4.47
CA GLN A 536 16.59 4.50 3.42
C GLN A 536 15.16 4.85 3.86
N PHE A 537 14.97 6.02 4.47
CA PHE A 537 13.65 6.57 4.76
C PHE A 537 12.77 6.59 3.51
N GLY A 538 11.56 6.02 3.61
CA GLY A 538 10.66 5.89 2.46
C GLY A 538 10.75 4.55 1.74
N TYR A 539 11.48 3.57 2.28
CA TYR A 539 11.62 2.22 1.71
C TYR A 539 10.29 1.45 1.63
N SER A 540 9.39 1.66 2.60
CA SER A 540 8.01 1.14 2.57
C SER A 540 7.05 2.22 3.08
N LEU A 541 5.81 2.20 2.60
CA LEU A 541 4.79 3.21 2.91
C LEU A 541 3.43 2.56 3.14
N ALA A 542 2.65 3.12 4.06
CA ALA A 542 1.24 2.78 4.22
C ALA A 542 0.40 3.99 4.66
N THR A 543 -0.81 4.09 4.11
CA THR A 543 -1.82 5.04 4.56
C THR A 543 -2.62 4.46 5.72
N MET A 544 -2.63 5.17 6.86
CA MET A 544 -3.59 4.93 7.94
C MET A 544 -4.75 5.91 7.78
N ARG A 545 -5.91 5.42 7.31
CA ARG A 545 -7.05 6.30 7.01
C ARG A 545 -7.59 6.98 8.28
N GLY A 546 -7.97 8.26 8.17
CA GLY A 546 -8.40 9.07 9.31
C GLY A 546 -9.67 8.51 9.97
N PRO A 547 -9.76 8.40 11.31
CA PRO A 547 -10.85 7.72 11.99
C PRO A 547 -12.20 8.35 11.64
N THR A 548 -13.19 7.50 11.31
CA THR A 548 -14.56 7.97 11.03
C THR A 548 -15.20 8.45 12.32
N LEU A 549 -15.03 9.74 12.61
CA LEU A 549 -15.42 10.42 13.85
C LEU A 549 -16.94 10.62 13.96
N TYR A 550 -17.67 9.50 14.05
CA TYR A 550 -18.97 9.48 14.70
C TYR A 550 -18.76 9.86 16.17
N LEU A 551 -19.08 11.10 16.51
CA LEU A 551 -19.30 11.51 17.89
C LEU A 551 -20.77 11.22 18.25
N PRO A 552 -21.11 10.05 18.83
CA PRO A 552 -22.32 9.99 19.64
C PRO A 552 -22.11 10.98 20.78
N MET A 553 -22.99 11.98 20.90
CA MET A 553 -22.98 12.87 22.07
C MET A 553 -23.29 12.04 23.31
N THR A 554 -22.25 11.59 24.02
CA THR A 554 -22.38 11.26 25.44
C THR A 554 -22.81 12.53 26.15
N LEU A 555 -24.07 12.54 26.54
CA LEU A 555 -24.67 13.64 27.28
C LEU A 555 -24.03 13.67 28.67
N ASP A 556 -22.96 14.44 28.83
CA ASP A 556 -22.26 14.58 30.10
C ASP A 556 -23.25 15.18 31.12
N ARG A 557 -23.58 14.39 32.15
CA ARG A 557 -24.81 14.57 32.93
C ARG A 557 -24.57 14.84 34.41
N ASP A 558 -23.45 15.47 34.74
CA ASP A 558 -23.15 15.92 36.09
C ASP A 558 -23.06 17.44 36.20
N TRP A 559 -24.19 18.04 36.59
CA TRP A 559 -24.25 19.34 37.26
C TRP A 559 -25.28 19.29 38.40
N HIS A 560 -24.81 18.94 39.61
CA HIS A 560 -25.40 19.40 40.88
C HIS A 560 -24.42 19.32 42.05
#